data_AF-A0A7L2VW20-F1
#
_entry.id   AF-A0A7L2VW20-F1
#
_cell.length_a   1.000
_cell.length_b   1.000
_cell.length_c   1.000
_cell.angle_alpha   90.00
_cell.angle_beta   90.00
_cell.angle_gamma   90.00
#
_symmetry.space_group_name_H-M   'P 1'
#
loop_
_entity.id
_entity.type
_entity.pdbx_description
1 polymer ?
#
loop_
_entity_poly.entity_id
_entity_poly.type
_entity_poly.pdbx_seq_one_letter_code
_entity_poly.pdbx_strand_id
1 'polypeptide(L)'
;NVICSIVFGRRFEYQDGEFLELLRLMNESFRELSTPWAQLYEMSGSLLRLVPGPHQRIPRLLAQLRSFISRRVQENGRGLDPQHPRDFIDRFLLQMDKEKSQPDSEFTLENLELTTLNLFFAGTETVSSTLRYGFLQLMKHPEIQGAATTPPRGPSHP
;
A
#
# COMPACT_ATOMS: atom_id res chain seq x y z
N ASN A 1 1.73 7.46 5.36
CA ASN A 1 1.42 8.90 5.39
C ASN A 1 1.67 9.64 4.07
N VAL A 2 2.84 9.53 3.43
CA VAL A 2 3.08 10.18 2.12
C VAL A 2 2.06 9.71 1.07
N ILE A 3 1.98 8.40 0.83
CA ILE A 3 1.00 7.84 -0.12
C ILE A 3 -0.45 8.08 0.32
N CYS A 4 -0.74 8.09 1.63
CA CYS A 4 -2.07 8.41 2.16
C CYS A 4 -2.54 9.80 1.72
N SER A 5 -1.65 10.80 1.69
CA SER A 5 -2.01 12.15 1.30
C SER A 5 -2.41 12.26 -0.18
N ILE A 6 -1.86 11.37 -1.03
CA ILE A 6 -2.18 11.29 -2.45
C ILE A 6 -3.48 10.51 -2.66
N VAL A 7 -3.59 9.36 -2.01
CA VAL A 7 -4.66 8.40 -2.25
C VAL A 7 -5.95 8.76 -1.52
N PHE A 8 -5.83 9.29 -0.30
CA PHE A 8 -6.95 9.58 0.61
C PHE A 8 -7.10 11.07 0.95
N GLY A 9 -6.25 11.93 0.39
CA GLY A 9 -6.33 13.39 0.62
C GLY A 9 -6.01 13.82 2.05
N ARG A 10 -5.55 12.88 2.90
CA ARG A 10 -5.28 13.14 4.31
C ARG A 10 -4.07 12.38 4.82
N ARG A 11 -3.49 12.90 5.90
CA ARG A 11 -2.51 12.19 6.73
C ARG A 11 -3.24 11.63 7.94
N PHE A 12 -2.77 10.49 8.42
CA PHE A 12 -3.26 9.84 9.62
C PHE A 12 -2.33 10.15 10.79
N GLU A 13 -2.92 10.34 11.96
CA GLU A 13 -2.18 10.41 13.21
C GLU A 13 -1.45 9.09 13.48
N TYR A 14 -0.26 9.16 14.08
CA TYR A 14 0.53 7.95 14.34
C TYR A 14 -0.14 7.00 15.35
N GLN A 15 -1.09 7.50 16.15
CA GLN A 15 -1.84 6.74 17.15
C GLN A 15 -3.25 6.37 16.66
N ASP A 16 -3.60 6.67 15.40
CA ASP A 16 -4.89 6.30 14.82
C ASP A 16 -5.00 4.76 14.76
N GLY A 17 -5.94 4.20 15.53
CA GLY A 17 -6.10 2.76 15.66
C GLY A 17 -6.53 2.07 14.35
N GLU A 18 -7.30 2.75 13.51
CA GLU A 18 -7.74 2.19 12.24
C GLU A 18 -6.57 2.12 11.25
N PHE A 19 -5.74 3.17 11.23
CA PHE A 19 -4.54 3.23 10.41
C PHE A 19 -3.48 2.24 10.88
N LEU A 20 -3.31 2.07 12.19
CA LEU A 20 -2.38 1.08 12.76
C LEU A 20 -2.82 -0.35 12.40
N GLU A 21 -4.11 -0.68 12.47
CA GLU A 21 -4.60 -2.00 12.05
C GLU A 21 -4.40 -2.22 10.55
N LEU A 22 -4.61 -1.20 9.73
CA LEU A 22 -4.33 -1.26 8.30
C LEU A 22 -2.85 -1.58 8.02
N LEU A 23 -1.93 -0.89 8.70
CA LEU A 23 -0.48 -1.17 8.59
C LEU A 23 -0.13 -2.58 9.08
N ARG A 24 -0.78 -3.06 10.14
CA ARG A 24 -0.60 -4.43 10.63
C ARG A 24 -1.02 -5.45 9.59
N LEU A 25 -2.20 -5.29 8.99
CA LEU A 25 -2.71 -6.16 7.94
C LEU A 25 -1.80 -6.18 6.71
N MET A 26 -1.23 -5.03 6.34
CA MET A 26 -0.28 -4.94 5.23
C MET A 26 1.00 -5.70 5.53
N ASN A 27 1.57 -5.51 6.73
CA ASN A 27 2.79 -6.22 7.11
C ASN A 27 2.56 -7.73 7.20
N GLU A 28 1.44 -8.17 7.78
CA GLU A 28 1.05 -9.58 7.80
C GLU A 28 0.89 -10.13 6.38
N SER A 29 0.22 -9.40 5.49
CA SER A 29 0.05 -9.80 4.09
C SER A 29 1.39 -9.94 3.38
N PHE A 30 2.30 -8.96 3.53
CA PHE A 30 3.62 -8.98 2.92
C PHE A 30 4.45 -10.18 3.39
N ARG A 31 4.41 -10.49 4.70
CA ARG A 31 5.09 -11.65 5.27
C ARG A 31 4.52 -12.96 4.76
N GLU A 32 3.19 -13.11 4.73
CA GLU A 32 2.55 -14.33 4.24
C GLU A 32 2.81 -14.55 2.74
N LEU A 33 2.73 -13.50 1.93
CA LEU A 33 3.07 -13.53 0.50
C LEU A 33 4.54 -13.88 0.23
N SER A 34 5.44 -13.57 1.17
CA SER A 34 6.86 -13.88 1.07
C SER A 34 7.22 -15.31 1.49
N THR A 35 6.24 -16.13 1.89
CA THR A 35 6.50 -17.52 2.31
C THR A 35 6.68 -18.47 1.12
N PRO A 36 7.45 -19.57 1.28
CA PRO A 36 7.51 -20.62 0.26
C PRO A 36 6.14 -21.20 -0.08
N TRP A 37 5.23 -21.26 0.89
CA TRP A 37 3.86 -21.72 0.70
C TRP A 37 3.06 -20.81 -0.25
N ALA A 38 3.23 -19.49 -0.13
CA ALA A 38 2.60 -18.54 -1.04
C ALA A 38 3.12 -18.70 -2.47
N GLN A 39 4.44 -18.89 -2.66
CA GLN A 39 5.01 -19.12 -3.99
C GLN A 39 4.52 -20.44 -4.61
N LEU A 40 4.41 -21.51 -3.83
CA LEU A 40 3.81 -22.76 -4.29
C LEU A 40 2.35 -22.59 -4.70
N TYR A 41 1.59 -21.83 -3.90
CA TYR A 41 0.19 -21.49 -4.20
C TYR A 41 0.05 -20.70 -5.50
N GLU A 42 0.95 -19.75 -5.78
CA GLU A 42 0.94 -18.99 -7.03
C GLU A 42 1.24 -19.89 -8.25
N MET A 43 2.24 -20.77 -8.13
CA MET A 43 2.64 -21.68 -9.21
C MET A 43 1.62 -22.80 -9.50
N SER A 44 0.84 -23.22 -8.50
CA SER A 44 -0.04 -24.41 -8.58
C SER A 44 -1.42 -24.19 -7.94
N GLY A 45 -1.98 -23.00 -8.16
CA GLY A 45 -3.18 -22.51 -7.48
C GLY A 45 -4.41 -23.41 -7.57
N SER A 46 -4.63 -24.13 -8.68
CA SER A 46 -5.79 -25.01 -8.83
C SER A 46 -5.75 -26.22 -7.88
N LEU A 47 -4.55 -26.76 -7.62
CA LEU A 47 -4.36 -27.94 -6.76
C LEU A 47 -4.35 -27.56 -5.28
N LEU A 48 -3.68 -26.46 -4.95
CA LEU A 48 -3.46 -26.05 -3.56
C LEU A 48 -4.64 -25.28 -2.94
N ARG A 49 -5.60 -24.78 -3.73
CA ARG A 49 -6.85 -24.19 -3.20
C ARG A 49 -7.65 -25.16 -2.34
N LEU A 50 -7.56 -26.46 -2.62
CA LEU A 50 -8.30 -27.51 -1.91
C LEU A 50 -7.56 -28.05 -0.68
N VAL A 51 -6.28 -27.68 -0.50
CA VAL A 51 -5.43 -28.17 0.58
C VAL A 51 -5.47 -27.18 1.76
N PRO A 52 -5.73 -27.62 3.00
CA PRO A 52 -5.60 -26.77 4.18
C PRO A 52 -4.15 -26.33 4.37
N GLY A 53 -3.93 -25.04 4.60
CA GLY A 53 -2.58 -24.51 4.78
C GLY A 53 -2.52 -23.01 5.05
N PRO A 54 -1.32 -22.48 5.36
CA PRO A 54 -1.10 -21.08 5.70
C PRO A 54 -1.55 -20.10 4.60
N HIS A 55 -1.47 -20.52 3.33
CA HIS A 55 -1.90 -19.74 2.17
C HIS A 55 -3.39 -19.35 2.21
N GLN A 56 -4.24 -20.11 2.91
CA GLN A 56 -5.66 -19.77 3.09
C GLN A 56 -5.87 -18.48 3.90
N ARG A 57 -4.84 -18.00 4.60
CA ARG A 57 -4.86 -16.70 5.30
C ARG A 57 -4.75 -15.53 4.32
N ILE A 58 -4.06 -15.69 3.19
CA ILE A 58 -3.80 -14.62 2.22
C ILE A 58 -5.11 -14.01 1.69
N PRO A 59 -6.09 -14.79 1.19
CA PRO A 59 -7.38 -14.22 0.75
C PRO A 59 -8.11 -13.44 1.84
N ARG A 60 -8.03 -13.89 3.10
CA ARG A 60 -8.68 -13.22 4.23
C ARG A 60 -8.03 -11.87 4.54
N LEU A 61 -6.70 -11.81 4.53
CA LEU A 61 -5.96 -10.57 4.74
C LEU A 61 -6.23 -9.57 3.61
N LEU A 62 -6.17 -10.02 2.35
CA LEU A 62 -6.48 -9.17 1.20
C LEU A 62 -7.94 -8.68 1.20
N ALA A 63 -8.88 -9.52 1.64
CA ALA A 63 -10.28 -9.11 1.78
C ALA A 63 -10.47 -8.02 2.86
N GLN A 64 -9.74 -8.09 3.98
CA GLN A 64 -9.76 -7.05 5.01
C GLN A 64 -9.12 -5.74 4.54
N LEU A 65 -8.02 -5.82 3.79
CA LEU A 65 -7.42 -4.64 3.16
C LEU A 65 -8.37 -4.00 2.14
N ARG A 66 -9.00 -4.82 1.29
CA ARG A 66 -9.99 -4.34 0.31
C ARG A 66 -11.21 -3.72 0.99
N SER A 67 -11.68 -4.27 2.12
CA SER A 67 -12.83 -3.71 2.84
C SER A 67 -12.53 -2.32 3.44
N PHE A 68 -11.30 -2.08 3.89
CA PHE A 68 -10.86 -0.75 4.30
C PHE A 68 -10.95 0.24 3.13
N ILE A 69 -10.39 -0.13 1.97
CA ILE A 69 -10.44 0.70 0.76
C ILE A 69 -11.89 0.95 0.33
N SER A 70 -12.74 -0.08 0.32
CA SER A 70 -14.14 0.02 -0.08
C SER A 70 -14.91 1.01 0.80
N ARG A 71 -14.72 0.99 2.13
CA ARG A 71 -15.30 1.98 3.03
C ARG A 71 -14.86 3.40 2.68
N ARG A 72 -13.57 3.59 2.39
CA ARG A 72 -13.04 4.90 1.98
C ARG A 72 -13.63 5.37 0.65
N VAL A 73 -13.77 4.49 -0.34
CA VAL A 73 -14.40 4.80 -1.63
C VAL A 73 -15.86 5.24 -1.44
N GLN A 74 -16.61 4.56 -0.56
CA GLN A 74 -17.98 4.94 -0.24
C GLN A 74 -18.06 6.33 0.43
N GLU A 75 -17.16 6.63 1.38
CA GLU A 75 -17.08 7.95 2.01
C GLU A 75 -16.76 9.05 0.99
N ASN A 76 -15.81 8.79 0.08
CA ASN A 76 -15.46 9.72 -0.99
C ASN A 76 -16.67 10.01 -1.89
N GLY A 77 -17.39 8.96 -2.32
CA GLY A 77 -18.58 9.08 -3.15
C GLY A 77 -19.71 9.88 -2.50
N ARG A 78 -19.92 9.73 -1.18
CA ARG A 78 -20.95 10.51 -0.44
C ARG A 78 -20.64 12.01 -0.37
N GLY A 79 -19.36 12.38 -0.35
CA GLY A 79 -18.90 13.76 -0.23
C GLY A 79 -18.18 14.28 -1.46
N LEU A 80 -18.44 13.72 -2.65
CA LEU A 80 -17.75 14.06 -3.88
C LEU A 80 -18.22 15.43 -4.38
N ASP A 81 -17.28 16.37 -4.53
CA ASP A 81 -17.48 17.63 -5.25
C ASP A 81 -16.77 17.55 -6.60
N PRO A 82 -17.51 17.51 -7.73
CA PRO A 82 -16.91 17.46 -9.07
C PRO A 82 -16.01 18.66 -9.41
N GLN A 83 -16.20 19.81 -8.77
CA GLN A 83 -15.39 21.00 -9.02
C GLN A 83 -14.08 20.99 -8.23
N HIS A 84 -14.03 20.25 -7.12
CA HIS A 84 -12.89 20.24 -6.19
C HIS A 84 -12.51 18.81 -5.77
N PRO A 85 -12.02 17.96 -6.70
CA PRO A 85 -11.60 16.60 -6.36
C PRO A 85 -10.41 16.61 -5.39
N ARG A 86 -10.57 15.92 -4.26
CA ARG A 86 -9.63 16.00 -3.13
C ARG A 86 -8.43 15.09 -3.28
N ASP A 87 -8.61 13.92 -3.87
CA ASP A 87 -7.62 12.84 -3.88
C ASP A 87 -7.75 11.93 -5.12
N PHE A 88 -6.93 10.88 -5.18
CA PHE A 88 -6.96 9.89 -6.25
C PHE A 88 -8.35 9.25 -6.42
N ILE A 89 -9.03 8.92 -5.32
CA ILE A 89 -10.33 8.24 -5.35
C ILE A 89 -11.38 9.15 -5.99
N ASP A 90 -11.45 10.41 -5.58
CA ASP A 90 -12.38 11.38 -6.18
C ASP A 90 -12.16 11.52 -7.69
N ARG A 91 -10.91 11.61 -8.13
CA ARG A 91 -10.58 11.73 -9.56
C ARG A 91 -10.99 10.50 -10.35
N PHE A 92 -10.80 9.31 -9.77
CA PHE A 92 -11.22 8.06 -10.39
C PHE A 92 -12.74 7.97 -10.49
N LEU A 93 -13.47 8.34 -9.42
CA LEU A 93 -14.94 8.37 -9.42
C LEU A 93 -15.49 9.33 -10.49
N LEU A 94 -14.88 10.50 -10.65
CA LEU A 94 -15.26 11.45 -11.71
C LEU A 94 -14.97 10.91 -13.12
N GLN A 95 -13.88 10.17 -13.29
CA GLN A 95 -13.57 9.54 -14.56
C GLN A 95 -14.55 8.40 -14.87
N MET A 96 -14.92 7.60 -13.86
CA MET A 96 -15.97 6.57 -13.98
C MET A 96 -17.32 7.16 -14.41
N ASP A 97 -17.73 8.32 -13.87
CA ASP A 97 -18.98 8.96 -14.33
C ASP A 97 -18.91 9.48 -15.77
N LYS A 98 -17.74 10.00 -16.19
CA LYS A 98 -17.52 10.43 -17.59
C LYS A 98 -17.57 9.28 -18.58
N GLU A 99 -17.12 8.09 -18.18
CA GLU A 99 -17.03 6.92 -19.04
C GLU A 99 -18.19 5.93 -18.88
N LYS A 100 -19.22 6.25 -18.09
CA LYS A 100 -20.34 5.34 -17.78
C LYS A 100 -21.08 4.76 -18.99
N SER A 101 -21.01 5.41 -20.15
CA SER A 101 -21.62 4.95 -21.40
C SER A 101 -20.70 4.08 -22.25
N GLN A 102 -19.45 3.86 -21.84
CA GLN A 102 -18.46 3.08 -22.56
C GLN A 102 -18.43 1.66 -21.98
N PRO A 103 -18.85 0.64 -22.76
CA PRO A 103 -18.93 -0.74 -22.26
C PRO A 103 -17.57 -1.35 -21.93
N ASP A 104 -16.50 -0.88 -22.58
CA ASP A 104 -15.12 -1.36 -22.40
C ASP A 104 -14.30 -0.47 -21.45
N SER A 105 -14.95 0.36 -20.62
CA SER A 105 -14.23 1.23 -19.67
C SER A 105 -13.57 0.42 -18.55
N GLU A 106 -12.30 0.71 -18.32
CA GLU A 106 -11.54 0.17 -17.19
C GLU A 106 -11.84 0.91 -15.87
N PHE A 107 -12.61 2.00 -15.90
CA PHE A 107 -12.98 2.76 -14.71
C PHE A 107 -14.17 2.09 -14.01
N THR A 108 -13.92 0.93 -13.42
CA THR A 108 -14.90 0.18 -12.62
C THR A 108 -14.65 0.39 -11.13
N LEU A 109 -15.68 0.15 -10.30
CA LEU A 109 -15.54 0.18 -8.84
C LEU A 109 -14.50 -0.85 -8.35
N GLU A 110 -14.43 -2.01 -9.00
CA GLU A 110 -13.43 -3.03 -8.67
C GLU A 110 -12.02 -2.55 -9.00
N ASN A 111 -11.80 -1.99 -10.19
CA ASN A 111 -10.49 -1.45 -10.56
C ASN A 111 -10.09 -0.27 -9.69
N LEU A 112 -11.03 0.57 -9.24
CA LEU A 112 -10.78 1.62 -8.26
C LEU A 112 -10.24 1.03 -6.94
N GLU A 113 -10.95 0.06 -6.36
CA GLU A 113 -10.54 -0.56 -5.10
C GLU A 113 -9.19 -1.25 -5.21
N LEU A 114 -8.98 -2.05 -6.26
CA LEU A 114 -7.74 -2.78 -6.49
C LEU A 114 -6.56 -1.86 -6.78
N THR A 115 -6.76 -0.82 -7.60
CA THR A 115 -5.70 0.16 -7.91
C THR A 115 -5.30 0.96 -6.68
N THR A 116 -6.30 1.40 -5.89
CA THR A 116 -6.07 2.11 -4.63
C THR A 116 -5.28 1.24 -3.65
N LEU A 117 -5.67 -0.02 -3.51
CA LEU A 117 -4.95 -0.99 -2.68
C LEU A 117 -3.51 -1.19 -3.17
N ASN A 118 -3.31 -1.35 -4.47
CA ASN A 118 -1.98 -1.55 -5.07
C ASN A 118 -1.05 -0.35 -4.80
N LEU A 119 -1.51 0.88 -5.10
CA LEU A 119 -0.75 2.10 -4.82
C LEU A 119 -0.37 2.21 -3.35
N PHE A 120 -1.33 1.94 -2.46
CA PHE A 120 -1.13 2.02 -1.03
C PHE A 120 -0.15 0.95 -0.50
N PHE A 121 -0.30 -0.30 -0.97
CA PHE A 121 0.54 -1.43 -0.59
C PHE A 121 1.99 -1.25 -1.07
N ALA A 122 2.15 -1.00 -2.38
CA ALA A 122 3.45 -0.80 -3.00
C ALA A 122 4.20 0.39 -2.40
N GLY A 123 3.50 1.49 -2.10
CA GLY A 123 4.11 2.70 -1.57
C GLY A 123 4.47 2.66 -0.07
N THR A 124 3.93 1.72 0.69
CA THR A 124 4.10 1.69 2.16
C THR A 124 5.02 0.57 2.61
N GLU A 125 4.73 -0.70 2.26
CA GLU A 125 5.50 -1.83 2.79
C GLU A 125 6.92 -1.88 2.25
N THR A 126 7.13 -1.55 0.98
CA THR A 126 8.46 -1.61 0.34
C THR A 126 9.42 -0.60 0.99
N VAL A 127 9.03 0.67 1.06
CA VAL A 127 9.82 1.75 1.66
C VAL A 127 10.05 1.49 3.16
N SER A 128 9.01 1.07 3.89
CA SER A 128 9.12 0.72 5.31
C SER A 128 10.13 -0.41 5.54
N SER A 129 10.05 -1.48 4.73
CA SER A 129 10.96 -2.62 4.82
C SER A 129 12.40 -2.24 4.47
N THR A 130 12.60 -1.47 3.41
CA THR A 130 13.93 -0.96 3.01
C THR A 130 14.53 -0.09 4.10
N LEU A 131 13.77 0.83 4.68
CA LEU A 131 14.27 1.69 5.77
C LEU A 131 14.61 0.86 7.01
N ARG A 132 13.74 -0.06 7.43
CA ARG A 132 14.00 -0.97 8.56
C ARG A 132 15.30 -1.76 8.36
N TYR A 133 15.49 -2.32 7.17
CA TYR A 133 16.70 -3.07 6.84
C TYR A 133 17.92 -2.15 6.74
N GLY A 134 17.78 -0.97 6.13
CA GLY A 134 18.84 0.02 6.03
C GLY A 134 19.36 0.45 7.39
N PHE A 135 18.46 0.75 8.35
CA PHE A 135 18.85 1.07 9.73
C PHE A 135 19.55 -0.11 10.41
N LEU A 136 19.05 -1.33 10.22
CA LEU A 136 19.72 -2.54 10.75
C LEU A 136 21.15 -2.68 10.20
N GLN A 137 21.37 -2.41 8.91
CA GLN A 137 22.71 -2.45 8.33
C GLN A 137 23.61 -1.35 8.89
N LEU A 138 23.11 -0.12 9.06
CA LEU A 138 23.87 0.98 9.66
C LEU A 138 24.31 0.64 11.11
N MET A 139 23.42 0.05 11.91
CA MET A 139 23.74 -0.38 13.28
C MET A 139 24.79 -1.50 13.32
N LYS A 140 24.79 -2.38 12.31
CA LYS A 140 25.76 -3.48 12.19
C LYS A 140 27.13 -2.99 11.69
N HIS A 141 27.18 -1.85 11.02
CA HIS A 141 28.36 -1.26 10.39
C HIS A 141 28.60 0.19 10.86
N PRO A 142 28.99 0.41 12.13
CA PRO A 142 29.18 1.75 12.70
C PRO A 142 30.17 2.63 11.93
N GLU A 143 31.16 2.03 11.26
CA GLU A 143 32.12 2.72 10.39
C GLU A 143 31.45 3.41 9.20
N ILE A 144 30.42 2.78 8.61
CA ILE A 144 29.64 3.34 7.52
C ILE A 144 28.70 4.42 8.05
N GLN A 145 28.06 4.17 9.21
CA GLN A 145 27.19 5.14 9.87
C GLN A 145 27.93 6.42 10.27
N GLY A 146 29.15 6.30 10.81
CA GLY A 146 30.02 7.42 11.15
C GLY A 146 30.37 8.26 9.92
N ALA A 147 30.78 7.61 8.82
CA ALA A 147 31.08 8.31 7.56
C ALA A 147 29.84 9.04 6.99
N ALA A 148 28.66 8.44 7.06
CA ALA A 148 27.40 9.04 6.57
C ALA A 148 26.92 10.25 7.40
N THR A 149 27.34 10.33 8.67
CA THR A 149 26.98 11.44 9.59
C THR A 149 28.03 12.54 9.64
N THR A 150 29.20 12.32 9.02
CA THR A 150 30.23 13.37 8.91
C THR A 150 29.95 14.21 7.66
N PRO A 151 29.75 15.54 7.76
CA PRO A 151 29.54 16.36 6.58
C PRO A 151 30.77 16.28 5.65
N PRO A 152 30.59 16.33 4.32
CA PRO A 152 31.71 16.29 3.39
C PRO A 152 32.65 17.44 3.70
N ARG A 153 33.95 17.14 3.86
CA ARG A 153 34.97 18.18 3.94
C ARG A 153 34.89 18.98 2.65
N GLY A 154 34.41 20.22 2.72
CA GLY A 154 34.41 21.14 1.59
C GLY A 154 35.83 21.29 1.03
N PRO A 155 35.98 21.69 -0.24
CA PRO A 155 37.31 21.87 -0.83
C PRO A 155 38.09 22.86 0.03
N SER A 156 39.25 22.42 0.51
CA SER A 156 40.24 23.30 1.15
C SER A 156 40.67 24.33 0.12
N HIS A 157 40.19 25.56 0.25
CA HIS A 157 40.66 26.66 -0.57
C HIS A 157 42.13 26.92 -0.28
N PRO A 158 42.98 27.03 -1.31
CA PRO A 158 44.39 27.41 -1.18
C PRO A 158 44.57 28.87 -0.79
#